data_AF-R7T4W3-F1
#
_entry.id   AF-R7T4W3-F1
#
_cell.length_a   1.000
_cell.length_b   1.000
_cell.length_c   1.000
_cell.angle_alpha   90.00
_cell.angle_beta   90.00
_cell.angle_gamma   90.00
#
_symmetry.space_group_name_H-M   'P 1'
#
loop_
_entity.id
_entity.type
_entity.pdbx_description
1 polymer ?
#
loop_
_entity_poly.entity_id
_entity_poly.type
_entity_poly.pdbx_seq_one_letter_code
_entity_poly.pdbx_strand_id
1 'polypeptide(L)' 'TITEEQVRSKLLSIDPFKLAKPNNIHPIVLKEKAFEITPILTNFFNKSIQAGTIPSPWKLAHI' A
#
# COMPACT_ATOMS: atom_id res chain seq x y z
N THR A 1 3.68 14.47 4.70
CA THR A 1 2.89 13.51 5.50
C THR A 1 1.79 12.96 4.63
N ILE A 2 1.65 11.65 4.56
CA ILE A 2 0.57 10.96 3.83
C ILE A 2 -0.64 10.86 4.76
N THR A 3 -1.85 11.09 4.22
CA THR A 3 -3.11 10.94 4.96
C THR A 3 -3.76 9.59 4.73
N GLU A 4 -4.61 9.16 5.68
CA GLU A 4 -5.38 7.92 5.55
C GLU A 4 -6.29 7.92 4.33
N GLU A 5 -6.87 9.07 3.98
CA GLU A 5 -7.72 9.21 2.81
C GLU A 5 -6.97 8.93 1.50
N GLN A 6 -5.74 9.44 1.37
CA GLN A 6 -4.89 9.18 0.21
C GLN A 6 -4.56 7.69 0.08
N VAL A 7 -4.22 7.04 1.20
CA VAL A 7 -3.91 5.60 1.25
C VAL A 7 -5.14 4.78 0.89
N ARG A 8 -6.29 5.08 1.50
CA ARG A 8 -7.55 4.38 1.26
C ARG A 8 -8.01 4.50 -0.18
N SER A 9 -7.95 5.71 -0.75
CA SER A 9 -8.30 5.95 -2.15
C SER A 9 -7.43 5.09 -3.08
N LYS A 10 -6.12 5.01 -2.80
CA LYS A 10 -5.20 4.19 -3.61
C LYS A 10 -5.44 2.68 -3.46
N LEU A 11 -5.81 2.22 -2.28
CA LEU A 11 -6.18 0.81 -2.03
C LEU A 11 -7.46 0.42 -2.77
N LEU A 12 -8.46 1.30 -2.76
CA LEU A 12 -9.73 1.06 -3.46
C LEU A 12 -9.58 1.11 -4.98
N SER A 13 -8.60 1.88 -5.48
CA SER A 13 -8.29 1.98 -6.91
C SER A 13 -7.48 0.80 -7.45
N ILE A 14 -7.11 -0.19 -6.63
CA ILE A 14 -6.35 -1.36 -7.11
C ILE A 14 -7.23 -2.15 -8.10
N ASP A 15 -6.67 -2.67 -9.18
CA ASP A 15 -7.45 -3.51 -10.10
C ASP A 15 -7.65 -4.90 -9.46
N PRO A 16 -8.90 -5.36 -9.22
CA PRO A 16 -9.18 -6.66 -8.63
C PRO A 16 -8.69 -7.84 -9.48
N PHE A 17 -8.49 -7.63 -10.78
CA PHE A 17 -8.02 -8.63 -11.74
C PHE A 17 -6.51 -8.58 -12.00
N LYS A 18 -5.79 -7.62 -11.40
CA LYS A 18 -4.33 -7.53 -11.52
C LYS A 18 -3.69 -8.70 -10.80
N LEU A 19 -2.99 -9.56 -11.53
CA LEU A 19 -2.30 -10.74 -11.00
C LEU A 19 -1.48 -10.40 -9.74
N ALA A 20 -1.72 -11.13 -8.67
CA ALA A 20 -1.04 -11.05 -7.39
C ALA A 20 0.41 -11.58 -7.48
N LYS A 21 1.27 -10.90 -8.24
CA LYS A 21 2.71 -11.18 -8.25
C LYS A 21 3.43 -10.19 -7.33
N PRO A 22 4.47 -10.58 -6.56
CA PRO A 22 4.84 -11.88 -5.99
C PRO A 22 4.23 -12.10 -4.58
N ASN A 23 3.37 -11.18 -4.10
CA ASN A 23 3.03 -11.08 -2.68
C ASN A 23 1.94 -12.07 -2.22
N ASN A 24 1.42 -12.94 -3.09
CA ASN A 24 0.32 -13.90 -2.85
C ASN A 24 -0.99 -13.31 -2.27
N ILE A 25 -1.04 -12.01 -1.98
CA ILE A 25 -2.25 -11.33 -1.51
C ILE A 25 -3.06 -10.92 -2.72
N HIS A 26 -4.25 -11.49 -2.85
CA HIS A 26 -5.17 -11.15 -3.93
C HIS A 26 -5.59 -9.66 -3.80
N PRO A 27 -5.61 -8.88 -4.89
CA PRO A 27 -5.98 -7.47 -4.83
C PRO A 27 -7.38 -7.21 -4.25
N ILE A 28 -8.29 -8.18 -4.39
CA ILE A 28 -9.63 -8.15 -3.76
C ILE A 28 -9.53 -8.09 -2.23
N VAL A 29 -8.62 -8.87 -1.62
CA VAL A 29 -8.42 -8.87 -0.16
C VAL A 29 -7.93 -7.51 0.32
N LEU A 30 -7.07 -6.83 -0.47
CA LEU A 30 -6.61 -5.48 -0.15
C LEU A 30 -7.75 -4.46 -0.21
N LYS A 31 -8.73 -4.63 -1.10
CA LYS A 31 -9.92 -3.78 -1.14
C LYS A 31 -10.86 -4.03 0.03
N GLU A 32 -11.16 -5.29 0.31
CA GLU A 32 -12.02 -5.69 1.43
C GLU A 32 -11.45 -5.20 2.76
N LYS A 33 -10.13 -5.33 2.92
CA LYS A 33 -9.41 -4.92 4.12
C LYS A 33 -8.89 -3.50 4.09
N ALA A 34 -9.26 -2.71 3.07
CA ALA A 34 -8.70 -1.37 2.86
C ALA A 34 -8.85 -0.48 4.11
N PHE A 35 -10.00 -0.50 4.77
CA PHE A 35 -10.26 0.29 5.98
C PHE A 35 -9.39 -0.14 7.16
N GLU A 36 -9.17 -1.46 7.34
CA GLU A 36 -8.37 -2.03 8.43
C GLU A 36 -6.86 -1.75 8.22
N ILE A 37 -6.38 -1.82 6.97
CA ILE A 37 -4.95 -1.67 6.65
C ILE A 37 -4.54 -0.21 6.44
N THR A 38 -5.49 0.68 6.11
CA THR A 38 -5.23 2.12 5.89
C THR A 38 -4.45 2.78 7.03
N PRO A 39 -4.85 2.69 8.32
CA PRO A 39 -4.12 3.35 9.40
C PRO A 39 -2.70 2.79 9.56
N ILE A 40 -2.54 1.47 9.37
CA ILE A 40 -1.25 0.77 9.48
C ILE A 40 -0.29 1.27 8.39
N LEU A 41 -0.76 1.28 7.14
CA LEU A 41 0.04 1.74 5.98
C LEU A 41 0.36 3.22 6.07
N THR A 42 -0.60 4.05 6.50
CA THR A 42 -0.39 5.50 6.68
C THR A 42 0.72 5.77 7.69
N ASN A 43 0.68 5.11 8.84
CA ASN A 43 1.73 5.20 9.85
C ASN A 43 3.09 4.71 9.31
N PHE A 44 3.09 3.57 8.63
CA PHE A 44 4.31 3.00 8.03
C PHE A 44 4.98 3.95 7.04
N PHE A 45 4.21 4.51 6.09
CA PHE A 45 4.76 5.43 5.11
C PHE A 45 5.26 6.72 5.74
N ASN A 46 4.54 7.29 6.71
CA ASN A 46 4.99 8.48 7.41
C ASN A 46 6.29 8.23 8.18
N LYS A 47 6.44 7.06 8.81
CA LYS A 47 7.71 6.64 9.43
C LYS A 47 8.84 6.48 8.42
N SER A 48 8.56 5.87 7.27
CA SER A 48 9.53 5.71 6.17
C SER A 48 10.00 7.06 5.62
N ILE A 49 9.08 8.02 5.44
CA ILE A 49 9.39 9.40 5.02
C ILE A 49 10.26 10.10 6.07
N GLN A 50 9.91 10.00 7.35
CA GLN A 50 10.69 10.60 8.44
C GLN A 50 12.09 10.00 8.54
N ALA A 51 12.23 8.69 8.33
CA ALA A 51 13.52 8.02 8.32
C ALA A 51 14.34 8.28 7.05
N GLY A 52 13.73 8.81 5.99
CA GLY A 52 14.37 8.97 4.67
C GLY A 52 14.74 7.65 3.99
N THR A 53 14.19 6.52 4.46
CA THR A 53 14.53 5.18 4.00
C THR A 53 13.32 4.48 3.41
N ILE A 54 13.46 4.05 2.16
CA ILE A 54 12.48 3.20 1.47
C ILE A 54 13.10 1.80 1.33
N PRO A 55 12.36 0.71 1.66
CA PRO A 55 12.86 -0.65 1.48
C PRO A 55 13.36 -0.87 0.05
N SER A 56 14.53 -1.49 -0.12
CA SER A 56 15.11 -1.79 -1.44
C SER A 56 14.13 -2.48 -2.41
N PRO A 57 13.28 -3.45 -1.97
CA PRO A 57 12.29 -4.05 -2.86
C PRO A 57 11.28 -3.06 -3.45
N TRP A 58 10.96 -1.98 -2.72
CA TRP A 58 10.04 -0.94 -3.19
C TRP A 58 10.69 0.03 -4.18
N LYS A 59 12.01 0.23 -4.08
CA LYS A 59 12.76 0.98 -5.10
C LYS A 59 12.81 0.24 -6.44
N LEU A 60 12.82 -1.10 -6.38
CA LEU A 60 12.89 -1.98 -7.54
C LEU A 60 11.50 -2.30 -8.12
N ALA A 61 10.44 -2.12 -7.34
CA ALA A 61 9.06 -2.20 -7.80
C ALA A 61 8.72 -0.97 -8.66
N HIS A 62 9.31 -0.88 -9.84
CA HIS A 62 8.92 0.09 -10.86
C HIS A 62 7.51 -0.26 -11.38
N ILE A 63 6.68 0.75 -11.57
CA ILE A 63 5.27 0.65 -12.00
C ILE A 63 5.20 0.11 -13.44
#